data_AF-A0AAW2T289-F1
#
_entry.id   AF-A0AAW2T289-F1
#
_cell.length_a   1.000
_cell.length_b   1.000
_cell.length_c   1.000
_cell.angle_alpha   90.00
_cell.angle_beta   90.00
_cell.angle_gamma   90.00
#
_symmetry.space_group_name_H-M   'P 1'
#
loop_
_entity.id
_entity.type
_entity.pdbx_description
1 polymer ?
#
loop_
_entity_poly.entity_id
_entity_poly.type
_entity_poly.pdbx_seq_one_letter_code
_entity_poly.pdbx_strand_id
1 'polypeptide(L)'
;MVLPLLKLGTLALKTLSKPIAARLKKEAGLHPKFRNFIVSVAQANHRITTTMQRRIYGHATDVEIRPLNEEKAVQAAVDLMGEVFVFSVAVAALIFEVQRSSRSEAKKEELRKQEMEGMRQRDEELAKEVELLKQKLAEIEQIARGRGLAGVFNFRHAHIEEAKPTPAA
;
A
#
# COMPACT_ATOMS: atom_id res chain seq x y z
N MET A 1 -4.77 -21.07 -3.01
CA MET A 1 -4.41 -21.78 -1.76
C MET A 1 -5.39 -21.44 -0.62
N VAL A 2 -6.70 -21.55 -0.84
CA VAL A 2 -7.75 -21.11 0.13
C VAL A 2 -8.17 -22.25 1.07
N LEU A 3 -7.99 -23.50 0.64
CA LEU A 3 -8.34 -24.72 1.39
C LEU A 3 -7.64 -24.88 2.76
N PRO A 4 -6.34 -24.54 2.93
CA PRO A 4 -5.67 -24.72 4.22
C PRO A 4 -6.21 -23.78 5.31
N LEU A 5 -6.46 -22.51 4.98
CA LEU A 5 -6.99 -21.51 5.91
C LEU A 5 -8.43 -21.81 6.31
N LEU A 6 -9.29 -22.22 5.38
CA LEU A 6 -10.66 -22.67 5.69
C LEU A 6 -10.67 -23.90 6.61
N LYS A 7 -9.76 -24.86 6.37
CA LYS A 7 -9.63 -26.05 7.24
C LYS A 7 -9.12 -25.70 8.63
N LEU A 8 -8.16 -24.78 8.74
CA LEU A 8 -7.68 -24.28 10.02
C LEU A 8 -8.77 -23.49 10.76
N GLY A 9 -9.53 -22.65 10.06
CA GLY A 9 -10.64 -21.90 10.64
C GLY A 9 -11.74 -22.81 11.17
N THR A 10 -12.16 -23.82 10.40
CA THR A 10 -13.17 -24.80 10.85
C THR A 10 -12.66 -25.67 12.02
N LEU A 11 -11.37 -26.01 12.05
CA LEU A 11 -10.76 -26.74 13.16
C LEU A 11 -10.63 -25.87 14.43
N ALA A 12 -10.25 -24.61 14.27
CA ALA A 12 -10.17 -23.64 15.37
C ALA A 12 -11.56 -23.39 15.96
N LEU A 13 -12.58 -23.21 15.12
CA LEU A 13 -13.97 -23.13 15.53
C LEU A 13 -14.35 -24.36 16.35
N LYS A 14 -14.10 -25.57 15.84
CA LYS A 14 -14.41 -26.82 16.56
C LYS A 14 -13.66 -26.97 17.89
N THR A 15 -12.43 -26.48 17.96
CA THR A 15 -11.57 -26.54 19.15
C THR A 15 -12.00 -25.53 20.22
N LEU A 16 -12.44 -24.35 19.81
CA LEU A 16 -12.88 -23.28 20.73
C LEU A 16 -14.35 -23.41 21.12
N SER A 17 -15.23 -23.85 20.20
CA SER A 17 -16.67 -23.95 20.44
C SER A 17 -17.01 -24.90 21.58
N LYS A 18 -16.34 -26.06 21.70
CA LYS A 18 -16.65 -27.03 22.77
C LYS A 18 -16.40 -26.50 24.20
N PRO A 19 -15.20 -26.00 24.55
CA PRO A 19 -14.95 -25.47 25.89
C PRO A 19 -15.76 -24.18 26.17
N ILE A 20 -15.98 -23.34 25.15
CA ILE A 20 -16.82 -22.15 25.26
C ILE A 20 -18.29 -22.55 25.51
N ALA A 21 -18.80 -23.58 24.83
CA ALA A 21 -20.13 -24.15 25.05
C ALA A 21 -20.34 -24.60 26.50
N ALA A 22 -19.38 -25.39 26.99
CA ALA A 22 -19.44 -25.95 28.33
C ALA A 22 -19.46 -24.85 29.40
N ARG A 23 -18.65 -23.79 29.22
CA ARG A 23 -18.64 -22.65 30.14
C ARG A 23 -19.92 -21.81 30.04
N LEU A 24 -20.38 -21.50 28.83
CA LEU A 24 -21.62 -20.74 28.64
C LEU A 24 -22.84 -21.46 29.21
N LYS A 25 -22.94 -22.78 29.01
CA LYS A 25 -24.01 -23.59 29.59
C LYS A 25 -23.94 -23.62 31.13
N LYS A 26 -22.73 -23.72 31.69
CA LYS A 26 -22.53 -23.65 33.15
C LYS A 26 -22.96 -22.29 33.71
N GLU A 27 -22.48 -21.19 33.12
CA GLU A 27 -22.80 -19.83 33.55
C GLU A 27 -24.30 -19.50 33.37
N ALA A 28 -24.92 -19.96 32.28
CA ALA A 28 -26.36 -19.83 32.08
C ALA A 28 -27.17 -20.62 33.12
N GLY A 29 -26.65 -21.76 33.60
CA GLY A 29 -27.25 -22.52 34.70
C GLY A 29 -27.12 -21.82 36.05
N LEU A 30 -26.05 -21.05 36.26
CA LEU A 30 -25.76 -20.37 37.53
C LEU A 30 -26.42 -18.99 37.63
N HIS A 31 -26.52 -18.26 36.51
CA HIS A 31 -26.97 -16.86 36.50
C HIS A 31 -28.19 -16.65 35.58
N PRO A 32 -29.41 -16.47 36.16
CA PRO A 32 -30.63 -16.27 35.39
C PRO A 32 -30.61 -15.03 34.47
N LYS A 33 -29.97 -13.94 34.92
CA LYS A 33 -29.79 -12.72 34.09
C LYS A 33 -28.96 -13.00 32.85
N PHE A 34 -27.89 -13.77 33.01
CA PHE A 34 -27.00 -14.16 31.92
C PHE A 34 -27.68 -15.11 30.95
N ARG A 35 -28.45 -16.08 31.47
CA ARG A 35 -29.30 -16.97 30.67
C ARG A 35 -30.28 -16.20 29.80
N ASN A 36 -31.03 -15.26 30.38
CA ASN A 36 -31.99 -14.44 29.65
C ASN A 36 -31.30 -13.59 28.57
N PHE A 37 -30.11 -13.06 28.86
CA PHE A 37 -29.30 -12.33 27.88
C PHE A 37 -28.91 -13.22 26.68
N ILE A 38 -28.32 -14.39 26.94
CA ILE A 38 -27.93 -15.36 25.92
C ILE A 38 -29.12 -15.77 25.05
N VAL A 39 -30.26 -16.09 25.68
CA VAL A 39 -31.47 -16.47 24.96
C VAL A 39 -31.97 -15.29 24.13
N SER A 40 -31.96 -14.06 24.65
CA SER A 40 -32.39 -12.88 23.89
C SER A 40 -31.52 -12.63 22.65
N VAL A 41 -30.19 -12.80 22.76
CA VAL A 41 -29.26 -12.65 21.65
C VAL A 41 -29.49 -13.75 20.61
N ALA A 42 -29.65 -15.01 21.03
CA ALA A 42 -29.92 -16.12 20.14
C ALA A 42 -31.25 -15.94 19.37
N GLN A 43 -32.30 -15.49 20.06
CA GLN A 43 -33.61 -15.22 19.44
C GLN A 43 -33.54 -14.02 18.49
N ALA A 44 -32.84 -12.94 18.87
CA ALA A 44 -32.65 -11.79 18.01
C ALA A 44 -31.90 -12.18 16.73
N ASN A 45 -30.80 -12.92 16.86
CA ASN A 45 -30.04 -13.41 15.71
C ASN A 45 -30.91 -14.28 14.80
N HIS A 46 -31.64 -15.25 15.36
CA HIS A 46 -32.52 -16.11 14.57
C HIS A 46 -33.61 -15.35 13.83
N ARG A 47 -34.21 -14.33 14.46
CA ARG A 47 -35.19 -13.45 13.81
C ARG A 47 -34.56 -12.69 12.66
N ILE A 48 -33.41 -12.06 12.87
CA ILE A 48 -32.70 -11.30 11.83
C ILE A 48 -32.35 -12.21 10.65
N THR A 49 -31.73 -13.37 10.90
CA THR A 49 -31.34 -14.32 9.83
C THR A 49 -32.56 -14.80 9.04
N THR A 50 -33.63 -15.19 9.72
CA THR A 50 -34.85 -15.69 9.06
C THR A 50 -35.54 -14.59 8.24
N THR A 51 -35.61 -13.37 8.77
CA THR A 51 -36.19 -12.22 8.06
C THR A 51 -35.36 -11.84 6.84
N MET A 52 -34.02 -11.76 6.97
CA MET A 52 -33.13 -11.50 5.83
C MET A 52 -33.27 -12.59 4.77
N GLN A 53 -33.25 -13.86 5.16
CA GLN A 53 -33.41 -14.98 4.24
C GLN A 53 -34.74 -14.88 3.49
N ARG A 54 -35.86 -14.71 4.20
CA ARG A 54 -37.18 -14.56 3.57
C ARG A 54 -37.25 -13.37 2.61
N ARG A 55 -36.64 -12.24 2.97
CA ARG A 55 -36.58 -11.04 2.12
C ARG A 55 -35.78 -11.26 0.83
N ILE A 56 -34.66 -11.98 0.92
CA ILE A 56 -33.81 -12.29 -0.24
C ILE A 56 -34.49 -13.30 -1.18
N TYR A 57 -35.17 -14.30 -0.63
CA TYR A 57 -35.85 -15.35 -1.40
C TYR A 57 -37.29 -15.00 -1.81
N GLY A 58 -37.75 -13.76 -1.56
CA GLY A 58 -39.10 -13.31 -1.94
C GLY A 58 -40.24 -14.01 -1.18
N HIS A 59 -39.96 -14.63 -0.04
CA HIS A 59 -40.97 -15.26 0.81
C HIS A 59 -41.67 -14.24 1.70
N ALA A 60 -42.93 -14.53 2.07
CA ALA A 60 -43.69 -13.71 3.01
C ALA A 60 -42.95 -13.57 4.34
N THR A 61 -42.66 -12.33 4.71
CA THR A 61 -41.92 -12.00 5.94
C THR A 61 -42.84 -11.93 7.17
N ASP A 62 -44.16 -11.92 6.96
CA ASP A 62 -45.21 -11.69 7.96
C ASP A 62 -45.59 -12.94 8.79
N VAL A 63 -44.94 -14.08 8.54
CA VAL A 63 -45.19 -15.32 9.29
C VAL A 63 -44.44 -15.29 10.62
N GLU A 64 -45.14 -15.53 11.73
CA GLU A 64 -44.55 -15.59 13.08
C GLU A 64 -43.37 -16.57 13.13
N ILE A 65 -42.22 -16.08 13.63
CA ILE A 65 -41.00 -16.87 13.77
C ILE A 65 -41.07 -17.61 15.11
N ARG A 66 -41.17 -18.95 15.05
CA ARG A 66 -41.21 -19.80 16.24
C ARG A 66 -39.91 -19.61 17.05
N PRO A 67 -40.01 -19.33 18.36
CA PRO A 67 -38.83 -19.15 19.20
C PRO A 67 -38.05 -20.46 19.33
N LEU A 68 -36.72 -20.37 19.44
CA LEU A 68 -35.89 -21.54 19.75
C LEU A 68 -36.18 -22.10 21.15
N ASN A 69 -36.09 -23.42 21.28
CA ASN A 69 -35.95 -24.09 22.58
C ASN A 69 -34.67 -23.59 23.27
N GLU A 70 -34.72 -23.45 24.60
CA GLU A 70 -33.62 -23.01 25.45
C GLU A 70 -32.28 -23.72 25.17
N GLU A 71 -32.28 -25.04 24.99
CA GLU A 71 -31.03 -25.76 24.66
C GLU A 71 -30.43 -25.33 23.31
N LYS A 72 -31.30 -25.11 22.31
CA LYS A 72 -30.88 -24.63 20.99
C LYS A 72 -30.47 -23.17 21.03
N ALA A 73 -31.10 -22.35 21.87
CA ALA A 73 -30.73 -20.95 22.06
C ALA A 73 -29.33 -20.83 22.68
N VAL A 74 -29.03 -21.65 23.69
CA VAL A 74 -27.68 -21.72 24.27
C VAL A 74 -26.66 -22.15 23.22
N GLN A 75 -26.93 -23.21 22.45
CA GLN A 75 -26.02 -23.65 21.39
C GLN A 75 -25.79 -22.57 20.33
N ALA A 76 -26.85 -21.91 19.86
CA ALA A 76 -26.76 -20.83 18.88
C ALA A 76 -25.94 -19.64 19.39
N ALA A 77 -26.06 -19.30 20.67
CA ALA A 77 -25.28 -18.23 21.28
C ALA A 77 -23.79 -18.59 21.40
N VAL A 78 -23.47 -19.85 21.73
CA VAL A 78 -22.10 -20.35 21.76
C VAL A 78 -21.45 -20.24 20.39
N ASP A 79 -22.15 -20.73 19.36
CA ASP A 79 -21.63 -20.74 17.99
C ASP A 79 -21.41 -19.30 17.50
N LEU A 80 -22.36 -18.39 17.77
CA LEU A 80 -22.23 -16.97 17.49
C LEU A 80 -21.04 -16.32 18.23
N MET A 81 -20.87 -16.60 19.53
CA MET A 81 -19.75 -16.04 20.31
C MET A 81 -18.40 -16.55 19.82
N GLY A 82 -18.31 -17.84 19.43
CA GLY A 82 -17.10 -18.42 18.85
C GLY A 82 -16.74 -17.77 17.52
N GLU A 83 -17.73 -17.55 16.66
CA GLU A 83 -17.56 -16.87 15.38
C GLU A 83 -17.10 -15.42 15.57
N VAL A 84 -17.77 -14.64 16.43
CA VAL A 84 -17.37 -13.26 16.76
C VAL A 84 -15.96 -13.20 17.32
N PHE A 85 -15.58 -14.13 18.20
CA PHE A 85 -14.23 -14.18 18.75
C PHE A 85 -13.18 -14.37 17.65
N VAL A 86 -13.36 -15.37 16.79
CA VAL A 86 -12.43 -15.66 15.67
C VAL A 86 -12.36 -14.47 14.72
N PHE A 87 -13.49 -13.86 14.36
CA PHE A 87 -13.51 -12.65 13.53
C PHE A 87 -12.79 -11.48 14.21
N SER A 88 -12.97 -11.27 15.51
CA SER A 88 -12.29 -10.18 16.23
C SER A 88 -10.76 -10.35 16.19
N VAL A 89 -10.26 -11.58 16.37
CA VAL A 89 -8.83 -11.88 16.30
C VAL A 89 -8.30 -11.64 14.88
N ALA A 90 -9.05 -12.05 13.85
CA ALA A 90 -8.68 -11.82 12.46
C ALA A 90 -8.64 -10.33 12.10
N VAL A 91 -9.66 -9.56 12.52
CA VAL A 91 -9.72 -8.10 12.32
C VAL A 91 -8.58 -7.41 13.07
N ALA A 92 -8.31 -7.80 14.32
CA ALA A 92 -7.20 -7.26 15.09
C ALA A 92 -5.83 -7.54 14.43
N ALA A 93 -5.63 -8.76 13.90
CA ALA A 93 -4.42 -9.12 13.18
C ALA A 93 -4.26 -8.30 11.88
N LEU A 94 -5.34 -8.09 11.13
CA LEU A 94 -5.34 -7.25 9.93
C LEU A 94 -5.00 -5.79 10.26
N ILE A 95 -5.63 -5.21 11.28
CA ILE A 95 -5.33 -3.85 11.74
C ILE A 95 -3.86 -3.75 12.16
N PHE A 96 -3.36 -4.73 12.92
CA PHE A 96 -1.96 -4.79 13.33
C PHE A 96 -1.01 -4.86 12.13
N GLU A 97 -1.34 -5.66 11.11
CA GLU A 97 -0.55 -5.76 9.89
C GLU A 97 -0.54 -4.43 9.12
N VAL A 98 -1.68 -3.78 8.94
CA VAL A 98 -1.78 -2.47 8.27
C VAL A 98 -0.99 -1.40 9.03
N GLN A 99 -1.14 -1.34 10.35
CA GLN A 99 -0.40 -0.39 11.19
C GLN A 99 1.11 -0.65 11.12
N ARG A 100 1.53 -1.92 11.12
CA ARG A 100 2.94 -2.31 10.98
C ARG A 100 3.47 -2.02 9.57
N SER A 101 2.68 -2.28 8.53
CA SER A 101 3.05 -2.09 7.13
C SER A 101 3.24 -0.61 6.81
N SER A 102 2.34 0.27 7.28
CA SER A 102 2.44 1.72 7.05
C SER A 102 3.77 2.32 7.51
N ARG A 103 4.34 1.85 8.64
CA ARG A 103 5.66 2.28 9.13
C ARG A 103 6.81 1.83 8.24
N SER A 104 6.65 0.69 7.56
CA SER A 104 7.65 0.14 6.64
C SER A 104 7.57 0.82 5.28
N GLU A 105 6.36 1.11 4.79
CA GLU A 105 6.14 1.80 3.53
C GLU A 105 6.58 3.27 3.59
N ALA A 106 6.26 4.00 4.67
CA ALA A 106 6.70 5.37 4.84
C ALA A 106 8.24 5.51 4.79
N LYS A 107 8.97 4.58 5.41
CA LYS A 107 10.45 4.56 5.36
C LYS A 107 10.98 4.28 3.95
N LYS A 108 10.32 3.38 3.20
CA LYS A 108 10.70 3.09 1.81
C LYS A 108 10.42 4.27 0.90
N GLU A 109 9.33 4.98 1.12
CA GLU A 109 8.99 6.19 0.37
C GLU A 109 9.97 7.32 0.65
N GLU A 110 10.37 7.51 1.91
CA GLU A 110 11.38 8.50 2.29
C GLU A 110 12.74 8.20 1.67
N LEU A 111 13.19 6.94 1.68
CA LEU A 111 14.41 6.51 0.99
C LEU A 111 14.36 6.78 -0.52
N ARG A 112 13.25 6.44 -1.18
CA ARG A 112 13.06 6.73 -2.62
C ARG A 112 13.10 8.22 -2.90
N LYS A 113 12.56 9.04 -2.01
CA LYS A 113 12.58 10.50 -2.15
C LYS A 113 13.99 11.05 -2.03
N GLN A 114 14.77 10.56 -1.08
CA GLN A 114 16.19 10.90 -0.94
C GLN A 114 17.01 10.48 -2.17
N GLU A 115 16.76 9.29 -2.72
CA GLU A 115 17.41 8.85 -3.96
C GLU A 115 17.08 9.74 -5.16
N MET A 116 15.81 10.16 -5.30
CA MET A 116 15.40 11.10 -6.36
C MET A 116 16.03 12.48 -6.18
N GLU A 117 16.10 12.98 -4.95
CA GLU A 117 16.74 14.27 -4.65
C GLU A 117 18.24 14.23 -4.99
N GLY A 118 18.94 13.16 -4.64
CA GLY A 118 20.34 12.96 -5.02
C GLY A 118 20.56 12.79 -6.52
N MET A 119 19.60 12.22 -7.25
CA MET A 119 19.64 12.16 -8.71
C MET A 119 19.46 13.54 -9.34
N ARG A 120 18.51 14.35 -8.85
CA ARG A 120 18.32 15.74 -9.29
C ARG A 120 19.55 16.61 -9.08
N GLN A 121 20.23 16.46 -7.94
CA GLN A 121 21.46 17.21 -7.67
C GLN A 121 22.56 16.86 -8.68
N ARG A 122 22.72 15.58 -9.01
CA ARG A 122 23.68 15.14 -10.03
C ARG A 122 23.32 15.67 -11.42
N ASP A 123 22.03 15.69 -11.77
CA ASP A 123 21.58 16.27 -13.04
C ASP A 123 21.88 17.78 -13.10
N GLU A 124 21.64 18.52 -12.00
CA GLU A 124 21.95 19.95 -11.92
C GLU A 124 23.47 20.23 -11.98
N GLU A 125 24.29 19.37 -11.37
CA GLU A 125 25.75 19.46 -11.43
C GLU A 125 26.28 19.18 -12.85
N LEU A 126 25.80 18.10 -13.48
CA LEU A 126 26.12 17.78 -14.87
C LEU A 126 25.69 18.89 -15.83
N ALA A 127 24.53 19.51 -15.62
CA ALA A 127 24.08 20.64 -16.43
C ALA A 127 25.05 21.83 -16.35
N LYS A 128 25.56 22.14 -15.16
CA LYS A 128 26.58 23.21 -14.96
C LYS A 128 27.90 22.85 -15.63
N GLU A 129 28.35 21.60 -15.52
CA GLU A 129 29.58 21.14 -16.19
C GLU A 129 29.45 21.25 -17.71
N VAL A 130 28.31 20.86 -18.28
CA VAL A 130 28.03 21.00 -19.71
C VAL A 130 28.04 22.46 -20.14
N GLU A 131 27.46 23.37 -19.34
CA GLU A 131 27.48 24.80 -19.63
C GLU A 131 28.89 25.40 -19.57
N LEU A 132 29.69 25.00 -18.58
CA LEU A 132 31.11 25.38 -18.47
C LEU A 132 31.92 24.89 -19.68
N LEU A 133 31.70 23.63 -20.10
CA LEU A 133 32.37 23.07 -21.27
C LEU A 133 31.99 23.83 -22.55
N LYS A 134 30.72 24.21 -22.72
CA LYS A 134 30.27 25.05 -23.84
C LYS A 134 30.95 26.41 -23.85
N GLN A 135 31.10 27.05 -22.69
CA GLN A 135 31.81 28.34 -22.58
C GLN A 135 33.28 28.21 -22.98
N LYS A 136 33.99 27.20 -22.46
CA LYS A 136 35.40 26.95 -22.84
C LYS A 136 35.58 26.65 -24.32
N LEU A 137 34.65 25.90 -24.93
CA LEU A 137 34.65 25.65 -26.37
C LEU A 137 34.48 26.95 -27.17
N ALA A 138 33.56 27.83 -26.76
CA ALA A 138 33.36 29.12 -27.40
C ALA A 138 34.59 30.04 -27.28
N GLU A 139 35.29 30.03 -26.14
CA GLU A 139 36.57 30.74 -25.97
C GLU A 139 37.66 30.21 -26.91
N ILE A 140 37.80 28.88 -27.01
CA ILE A 140 38.76 28.26 -27.92
C ILE A 140 38.44 28.62 -29.38
N GLU A 141 37.17 28.58 -29.77
CA GLU A 141 36.74 28.95 -31.12
C GLU A 141 37.04 30.42 -31.43
N GLN A 142 36.79 31.33 -30.48
CA GLN A 142 37.15 32.75 -30.60
C GLN A 142 38.66 32.95 -30.78
N ILE A 143 39.48 32.28 -29.96
CA ILE A 143 40.95 32.34 -30.07
C ILE A 143 41.42 31.77 -31.41
N ALA A 144 40.83 30.66 -31.87
CA ALA A 144 41.15 30.06 -33.16
C ALA A 144 40.78 30.97 -34.34
N ARG A 145 39.62 31.65 -34.29
CA ARG A 145 39.23 32.66 -35.29
C ARG A 145 40.16 33.87 -35.27
N GLY A 146 40.52 34.38 -34.08
CA GLY A 146 41.46 35.51 -33.92
C GLY A 146 42.86 35.19 -34.45
N ARG A 147 43.39 33.99 -34.16
CA ARG A 147 44.67 33.50 -34.70
C ARG A 147 44.58 33.19 -36.19
N GLY A 148 43.48 32.64 -36.68
CA GLY A 148 43.25 32.39 -38.10
C GLY A 148 43.28 33.69 -38.91
N LEU A 149 42.64 34.74 -38.40
CA LEU A 149 42.72 36.07 -39.01
C LEU A 149 44.13 36.66 -38.96
N ALA A 150 44.81 36.63 -37.80
CA ALA A 150 46.19 37.10 -37.68
C ALA A 150 47.17 36.32 -38.59
N GLY A 151 46.98 35.00 -38.75
CA GLY A 151 47.75 34.16 -39.65
C GLY A 151 47.52 34.53 -41.12
N VAL A 152 46.29 34.81 -41.52
CA VAL A 152 45.95 35.26 -42.88
C VAL A 152 46.51 36.65 -43.18
N PHE A 153 46.48 37.57 -42.21
CA PHE A 153 47.07 38.91 -42.37
C PHE A 153 48.61 38.86 -42.49
N ASN A 154 49.29 37.99 -41.74
CA ASN A 154 50.73 37.77 -41.90
C ASN A 154 51.08 37.11 -43.24
N PHE A 155 50.29 36.14 -43.69
CA PHE A 155 50.50 35.49 -44.99
C PHE A 155 50.31 36.48 -46.16
N ARG A 156 49.33 37.40 -46.04
CA ARG A 156 49.09 38.43 -47.04
C ARG A 156 50.14 39.54 -47.03
N HIS A 157 50.69 39.92 -45.87
CA HIS A 157 51.82 40.86 -45.79
C HIS A 157 53.10 40.25 -46.39
N ALA A 158 53.42 38.99 -46.09
CA ALA A 158 54.57 38.30 -46.68
C ALA A 158 54.49 38.23 -48.21
N HIS A 159 53.29 37.97 -48.76
CA HIS A 159 53.08 37.95 -50.21
C HIS A 159 53.12 39.34 -50.88
N ILE A 160 52.87 40.43 -50.13
CA ILE A 160 52.94 41.81 -50.65
C ILE A 160 54.38 42.33 -50.64
N GLU A 161 55.23 41.89 -49.71
CA GLU A 161 56.66 42.22 -49.71
C GLU A 161 57.43 41.52 -50.85
N GLU A 162 57.06 40.30 -51.25
CA GLU A 162 57.67 39.62 -52.40
C GLU A 162 57.26 40.19 -53.78
N ALA A 163 56.20 41.00 -53.85
CA ALA A 163 55.64 41.51 -55.11
C ALA A 163 56.13 42.93 -55.48
N LYS A 164 57.30 43.37 -54.98
CA LYS A 164 57.91 44.66 -55.37
C LYS A 164 58.88 44.43 -56.54
N PRO A 165 58.63 44.97 -57.75
CA PRO A 165 59.50 44.74 -58.89
C PRO A 165 60.79 45.54 -58.77
N THR A 166 61.93 44.87 -58.90
CA THR A 166 63.25 45.50 -59.07
C THR A 166 63.27 46.24 -60.41
N PRO A 167 63.56 47.56 -60.47
CA PRO A 167 63.66 48.27 -61.74
C PRO A 167 64.97 47.88 -62.43
N ALA A 168 64.87 47.55 -63.73
CA ALA A 168 65.99 47.20 -64.59
C ALA A 168 66.88 48.43 -64.87
N ALA A 169 68.20 48.23 -64.75
CA ALA A 169 69.25 49.06 -65.33
C ALA A 169 70.46 48.18 -65.63
#